data_AF-A0AAN7TJD7-F1
#
_entry.id   AF-A0AAN7TJD7-F1
#
_cell.length_a   1.000
_cell.length_b   1.000
_cell.length_c   1.000
_cell.angle_alpha   90.00
_cell.angle_beta   90.00
_cell.angle_gamma   90.00
#
_symmetry.space_group_name_H-M   'P 1'
#
loop_
_entity.id
_entity.type
_entity.pdbx_description
1 polymer ?
#
loop_
_entity_poly.entity_id
_entity_poly.type
_entity_poly.pdbx_seq_one_letter_code
_entity_poly.pdbx_strand_id
1 'polypeptide(L)'
;MRVPPFFRRLFKFTSMDFETAVWEMTHLIIAPKKVFRNIYYHKPETKQTYHRPDPAYTYLLSLFVLLTGLAWGIAYSPTVLSTLRVALVFVCVHFLGSSLLVSTLMYFLVGRVLGRRRRGLFGPPIGGAQGSTGGEEGLEFGYCFDVSIRAFLPIWAFLYVLQFLLLPLIVQDYWVSNFFGNLMYLLALSYYFVITFLGYNALPFLGRTEVLLVPIPVLVVVWILSLFTFDCATNLAPVLWCGVGLRKPV
;
A
#
# COMPACT_ATOMS: atom_id res chain seq x y z
N MET A 1 1.14 -29.71 -21.53
CA MET A 1 1.37 -28.24 -21.42
C MET A 1 2.35 -27.98 -20.28
N ARG A 2 3.56 -27.48 -20.56
CA ARG A 2 4.55 -27.17 -19.52
C ARG A 2 4.19 -25.83 -18.88
N VAL A 3 3.75 -25.86 -17.62
CA VAL A 3 3.45 -24.65 -16.85
C VAL A 3 4.74 -23.81 -16.72
N PRO A 4 4.72 -22.50 -17.02
CA PRO A 4 5.89 -21.65 -16.90
C PRO A 4 6.47 -21.69 -15.46
N PRO A 5 7.80 -21.54 -15.29
CA PRO A 5 8.46 -21.63 -13.98
C PRO A 5 7.89 -20.66 -12.92
N PHE A 6 7.34 -19.53 -13.37
CA PHE A 6 6.65 -18.53 -12.54
C PHE A 6 5.45 -19.11 -11.80
N PHE A 7 4.56 -19.82 -12.49
CA PHE A 7 3.36 -20.43 -11.89
C PHE A 7 3.70 -21.59 -10.95
N ARG A 8 4.80 -22.32 -11.18
CA ARG A 8 5.27 -23.36 -10.25
C ARG A 8 5.73 -22.80 -8.90
N ARG A 9 6.19 -21.55 -8.85
CA ARG A 9 6.61 -20.88 -7.60
C ARG A 9 5.45 -20.25 -6.85
N LEU A 10 4.37 -19.82 -7.52
CA LEU A 10 3.17 -19.28 -6.86
C LEU A 10 2.47 -20.28 -5.94
N PHE A 11 2.56 -21.58 -6.22
CA PHE A 11 1.87 -22.65 -5.47
C PHE A 11 2.75 -23.39 -4.46
N LYS A 12 4.01 -22.99 -4.26
CA LYS A 12 4.91 -23.65 -3.31
C LYS A 12 4.82 -23.01 -1.91
N PHE A 13 3.70 -23.24 -1.23
CA PHE A 13 3.41 -22.68 0.11
C PHE A 13 4.40 -23.10 1.21
N THR A 14 5.07 -24.25 1.08
CA THR A 14 5.97 -24.82 2.11
C THR A 14 7.29 -24.06 2.30
N SER A 15 7.74 -23.27 1.32
CA SER A 15 9.02 -22.55 1.41
C SER A 15 8.81 -21.04 1.59
N MET A 16 7.65 -20.64 2.12
CA MET A 16 7.26 -19.25 2.25
C MET A 16 7.50 -18.77 3.69
N ASP A 17 8.35 -17.75 3.85
CA ASP A 17 8.76 -17.22 5.16
C ASP A 17 7.67 -16.34 5.78
N PHE A 18 6.56 -16.97 6.21
CA PHE A 18 5.44 -16.29 6.87
C PHE A 18 5.84 -15.62 8.17
N GLU A 19 6.80 -16.19 8.92
CA GLU A 19 7.33 -15.60 10.16
C GLU A 19 7.95 -14.22 9.88
N THR A 20 8.81 -14.13 8.87
CA THR A 20 9.42 -12.88 8.42
C THR A 20 8.35 -11.90 7.96
N ALA A 21 7.34 -12.36 7.20
CA ALA A 21 6.25 -11.50 6.74
C ALA A 21 5.41 -10.91 7.90
N VAL A 22 5.04 -11.73 8.90
CA VAL A 22 4.31 -11.28 10.10
C VAL A 22 5.17 -10.29 10.91
N TRP A 23 6.45 -10.60 11.07
CA TRP A 23 7.39 -9.72 11.77
C TRP A 23 7.49 -8.36 11.06
N GLU A 24 7.62 -8.37 9.73
CA GLU A 24 7.67 -7.16 8.91
C GLU A 24 6.38 -6.35 9.03
N MET A 25 5.19 -6.97 8.92
CA MET A 25 3.91 -6.27 9.06
C MET A 25 3.76 -5.62 10.43
N THR A 26 4.09 -6.35 11.50
CA THR A 26 3.99 -5.85 12.88
C THR A 26 4.90 -4.66 13.10
N HIS A 27 6.16 -4.76 12.66
CA HIS A 27 7.12 -3.68 12.80
C HIS A 27 6.84 -2.51 11.86
N LEU A 28 6.20 -2.73 10.72
CA LEU A 28 5.85 -1.65 9.80
C LEU A 28 4.75 -0.75 10.39
N ILE A 29 3.86 -1.31 11.21
CA ILE A 29 2.85 -0.55 11.95
C ILE A 29 3.50 0.17 13.15
N ILE A 30 4.26 -0.54 13.99
CA ILE A 30 4.78 -0.02 15.26
C ILE A 30 6.02 0.89 15.07
N ALA A 31 6.93 0.51 14.20
CA ALA A 31 8.25 1.15 14.05
C ALA A 31 8.79 0.99 12.60
N PRO A 32 8.24 1.72 11.62
CA PRO A 32 8.56 1.53 10.20
C PRO A 32 10.05 1.70 9.90
N LYS A 33 10.75 2.58 10.64
CA LYS A 33 12.21 2.77 10.52
C LYS A 33 13.02 1.49 10.78
N LYS A 34 12.55 0.58 11.64
CA LYS A 34 13.26 -0.68 11.94
C LYS A 34 13.22 -1.67 10.77
N VAL A 35 12.09 -1.73 10.03
CA VAL A 35 11.90 -2.65 8.90
C VAL A 35 12.81 -2.29 7.74
N PHE A 36 12.84 -1.02 7.34
CA PHE A 36 13.66 -0.59 6.21
C PHE A 36 15.16 -0.63 6.51
N ARG A 37 15.55 -0.44 7.77
CA ARG A 37 16.93 -0.68 8.21
C ARG A 37 17.34 -2.14 7.99
N ASN A 38 16.44 -3.09 8.26
CA ASN A 38 16.69 -4.51 8.05
C ASN A 38 16.81 -4.86 6.56
N ILE A 39 15.97 -4.25 5.72
CA ILE A 39 16.02 -4.41 4.26
C ILE A 39 17.35 -3.87 3.69
N TYR A 40 17.83 -2.73 4.19
CA TYR A 40 19.09 -2.13 3.77
C TYR A 40 20.31 -3.00 4.14
N TYR A 41 20.35 -3.55 5.36
CA TYR A 41 21.49 -4.33 5.84
C TYR A 41 21.51 -5.79 5.38
N HIS A 42 20.37 -6.34 4.96
CA HIS A 42 20.32 -7.67 4.36
C HIS A 42 20.27 -7.64 2.83
N LYS A 43 21.03 -6.73 2.19
CA LYS A 43 21.35 -6.88 0.75
C LYS A 43 22.24 -8.12 0.62
N PRO A 44 21.81 -9.20 -0.08
CA PRO A 44 22.68 -10.34 -0.32
C PRO A 44 23.84 -9.86 -1.19
N GLU A 45 25.08 -9.96 -0.70
CA GLU A 45 26.29 -9.46 -1.38
C GLU A 45 26.50 -10.09 -2.78
N THR A 46 25.80 -11.17 -3.10
CA THR A 46 25.94 -11.95 -4.33
C THR A 46 24.91 -11.64 -5.42
N LYS A 47 23.90 -10.80 -5.18
CA LYS A 47 22.91 -10.38 -6.21
C LYS A 47 22.68 -8.87 -6.22
N GLN A 48 22.91 -8.24 -7.37
CA GLN A 48 22.66 -6.82 -7.64
C GLN A 48 21.18 -6.52 -7.91
N THR A 49 20.29 -7.06 -7.08
CA THR A 49 18.82 -6.89 -7.20
C THR A 49 18.27 -6.52 -5.83
N TYR A 50 17.50 -5.42 -5.77
CA TYR A 50 16.85 -4.95 -4.54
C TYR A 50 15.46 -5.58 -4.34
N HIS A 51 14.88 -6.17 -5.39
CA HIS A 51 13.64 -6.94 -5.29
C HIS A 51 13.90 -8.32 -4.68
N ARG A 52 13.33 -8.58 -3.50
CA ARG A 52 13.21 -9.95 -2.99
C ARG A 52 11.87 -10.52 -3.46
N PRO A 53 11.86 -11.55 -4.35
CA PRO A 53 10.62 -12.13 -4.85
C PRO A 53 9.99 -13.06 -3.79
N ASP A 54 9.58 -12.50 -2.66
CA ASP A 54 8.91 -13.23 -1.56
C ASP A 54 7.41 -12.90 -1.57
N PRO A 55 6.56 -13.74 -2.21
CA PRO A 55 5.11 -13.48 -2.31
C PRO A 55 4.36 -13.60 -0.96
N ALA A 56 5.07 -14.00 0.11
CA ALA A 56 4.52 -14.21 1.45
C ALA A 56 3.74 -13.01 1.98
N TYR A 57 4.36 -11.83 1.90
CA TYR A 57 3.77 -10.60 2.41
C TYR A 57 2.48 -10.26 1.68
N THR A 58 2.50 -10.33 0.34
CA THR A 58 1.34 -10.04 -0.51
C THR A 58 0.19 -11.00 -0.24
N TYR A 59 0.47 -12.29 -0.10
CA TYR A 59 -0.57 -13.28 0.21
C TYR A 59 -1.15 -13.09 1.60
N LEU A 60 -0.31 -12.86 2.60
CA LEU A 60 -0.76 -12.65 3.97
C LEU A 60 -1.63 -11.38 4.08
N LEU A 61 -1.20 -10.27 3.46
CA LEU A 61 -1.99 -9.05 3.41
C LEU A 61 -3.28 -9.24 2.60
N SER A 62 -3.24 -9.98 1.49
CA SER A 62 -4.45 -10.29 0.72
C SER A 62 -5.47 -11.10 1.51
N LEU A 63 -5.02 -12.04 2.36
CA LEU A 63 -5.87 -12.81 3.27
C LEU A 63 -6.52 -11.88 4.29
N PHE A 64 -5.75 -10.98 4.91
CA PHE A 64 -6.30 -10.02 5.87
C PHE A 64 -7.28 -9.04 5.21
N VAL A 65 -6.98 -8.54 4.02
CA VAL A 65 -7.91 -7.69 3.24
C VAL A 65 -9.18 -8.47 2.91
N LEU A 66 -9.07 -9.74 2.50
CA LEU A 66 -10.23 -10.61 2.22
C LEU A 66 -11.11 -10.78 3.47
N LEU A 67 -10.52 -11.11 4.61
CA LEU A 67 -11.24 -11.27 5.88
C LEU A 67 -11.94 -9.96 6.29
N THR A 68 -11.27 -8.81 6.14
CA THR A 68 -11.91 -7.51 6.40
C THR A 68 -13.03 -7.23 5.40
N GLY A 69 -12.85 -7.54 4.11
CA GLY A 69 -13.89 -7.35 3.10
C GLY A 69 -15.12 -8.23 3.34
N LEU A 70 -14.92 -9.46 3.84
CA LEU A 70 -16.00 -10.31 4.32
C LEU A 70 -16.71 -9.71 5.53
N ALA A 71 -15.97 -9.19 6.53
CA ALA A 71 -16.55 -8.54 7.70
C ALA A 71 -17.41 -7.31 7.32
N TRP A 72 -16.88 -6.43 6.46
CA TRP A 72 -17.62 -5.29 5.92
C TRP A 72 -18.84 -5.74 5.10
N GLY A 73 -18.67 -6.76 4.26
CA GLY A 73 -19.75 -7.29 3.45
C GLY A 73 -20.85 -7.95 4.28
N ILE A 74 -20.54 -8.62 5.40
CA ILE A 74 -21.53 -9.19 6.32
C ILE A 74 -22.26 -8.09 7.07
N ALA A 75 -21.54 -7.06 7.51
CA ALA A 75 -22.12 -5.96 8.29
C ALA A 75 -23.07 -5.08 7.45
N TYR A 76 -22.74 -4.81 6.18
CA TYR A 76 -23.43 -3.79 5.38
C TYR A 76 -24.12 -4.31 4.11
N SER A 77 -23.79 -5.49 3.59
CA SER A 77 -24.44 -6.01 2.37
C SER A 77 -25.67 -6.88 2.69
N PRO A 78 -26.75 -6.78 1.91
CA PRO A 78 -27.99 -7.53 2.17
C PRO A 78 -27.94 -8.99 1.72
N THR A 79 -26.97 -9.37 0.88
CA THR A 79 -26.93 -10.68 0.20
C THR A 79 -25.52 -11.25 0.23
N VAL A 80 -25.40 -12.57 0.40
CA VAL A 80 -24.11 -13.29 0.42
C VAL A 80 -23.30 -13.04 -0.86
N LEU A 81 -23.96 -12.96 -2.03
CA LEU A 81 -23.30 -12.65 -3.29
C LEU A 81 -22.69 -11.23 -3.28
N SER A 82 -23.39 -10.26 -2.71
CA SER A 82 -22.90 -8.88 -2.56
C SER A 82 -21.74 -8.83 -1.56
N THR A 83 -21.82 -9.58 -0.45
CA THR A 83 -20.71 -9.74 0.50
C THR A 83 -19.45 -10.29 -0.18
N LEU A 84 -19.59 -11.36 -0.98
CA LEU A 84 -18.47 -11.93 -1.72
C LEU A 84 -17.92 -10.95 -2.76
N ARG A 85 -18.79 -10.21 -3.45
CA ARG A 85 -18.39 -9.16 -4.39
C ARG A 85 -17.58 -8.07 -3.72
N VAL A 86 -18.02 -7.56 -2.55
CA VAL A 86 -17.27 -6.55 -1.78
C VAL A 86 -15.90 -7.08 -1.38
N ALA A 87 -15.84 -8.31 -0.84
CA ALA A 87 -14.57 -8.92 -0.45
C ALA A 87 -13.59 -9.06 -1.63
N LEU A 88 -14.08 -9.47 -2.81
CA LEU A 88 -13.27 -9.58 -4.01
C LEU A 88 -12.82 -8.21 -4.54
N VAL A 89 -13.68 -7.19 -4.50
CA VAL A 89 -13.32 -5.83 -4.92
C VAL A 89 -12.25 -5.23 -4.00
N PHE A 90 -12.33 -5.47 -2.69
CA PHE A 90 -11.30 -5.03 -1.74
C PHE A 90 -9.93 -5.62 -2.07
N VAL A 91 -9.85 -6.91 -2.37
CA VAL A 91 -8.57 -7.56 -2.71
C VAL A 91 -8.10 -7.14 -4.11
N CYS A 92 -8.94 -7.31 -5.13
CA CYS A 92 -8.50 -7.16 -6.52
C CYS A 92 -8.35 -5.70 -6.94
N VAL A 93 -9.27 -4.83 -6.54
CA VAL A 93 -9.29 -3.44 -6.99
C VAL A 93 -8.61 -2.53 -5.98
N HIS A 94 -9.08 -2.55 -4.72
CA HIS A 94 -8.58 -1.62 -3.72
C HIS A 94 -7.15 -1.93 -3.30
N PHE A 95 -6.79 -3.20 -3.10
CA PHE A 95 -5.44 -3.57 -2.73
C PHE A 95 -4.53 -3.76 -3.95
N LEU A 96 -4.78 -4.77 -4.79
CA LEU A 96 -3.88 -5.11 -5.90
C LEU A 96 -3.90 -4.06 -7.01
N GLY A 97 -5.08 -3.61 -7.43
CA GLY A 97 -5.25 -2.61 -8.48
C GLY A 97 -4.63 -1.26 -8.12
N SER A 98 -4.88 -0.75 -6.91
CA SER A 98 -4.25 0.50 -6.46
C SER A 98 -2.74 0.39 -6.31
N SER A 99 -2.24 -0.73 -5.77
CA SER A 99 -0.81 -0.98 -5.63
C SER A 99 -0.12 -1.01 -7.00
N LEU A 100 -0.74 -1.70 -7.98
CA LEU A 100 -0.23 -1.74 -9.35
C LEU A 100 -0.24 -0.36 -10.03
N LEU A 101 -1.30 0.43 -9.81
CA LEU A 101 -1.39 1.78 -10.33
C LEU A 101 -0.28 2.67 -9.74
N VAL A 102 -0.12 2.66 -8.41
CA VAL A 102 0.89 3.48 -7.74
C VAL A 102 2.30 3.02 -8.10
N SER A 103 2.57 1.72 -8.18
CA SER A 103 3.88 1.22 -8.60
C SER A 103 4.22 1.65 -10.02
N THR A 104 3.25 1.63 -10.93
CA THR A 104 3.41 2.12 -12.31
C THR A 104 3.72 3.61 -12.32
N LEU A 105 2.94 4.42 -11.59
CA LEU A 105 3.19 5.87 -11.48
C LEU A 105 4.57 6.16 -10.90
N MET A 106 4.95 5.49 -9.82
CA MET A 106 6.24 5.68 -9.17
C MET A 106 7.40 5.23 -10.06
N TYR A 107 7.25 4.14 -10.79
CA TYR A 107 8.26 3.67 -11.74
C TYR A 107 8.62 4.75 -12.78
N PHE A 108 7.61 5.48 -13.28
CA PHE A 108 7.82 6.60 -14.20
C PHE A 108 8.27 7.90 -13.49
N LEU A 109 7.72 8.21 -12.31
CA LEU A 109 8.04 9.43 -11.57
C LEU A 109 9.46 9.42 -11.00
N VAL A 110 9.91 8.29 -10.45
CA VAL A 110 11.25 8.14 -9.86
C VAL A 110 12.33 8.38 -10.91
N GLY A 111 12.16 7.85 -12.13
CA GLY A 111 13.06 8.09 -13.26
C GLY A 111 13.16 9.57 -13.66
N ARG A 112 12.08 10.35 -13.47
CA ARG A 112 12.01 11.77 -13.86
C ARG A 112 12.47 12.73 -12.74
N VAL A 113 12.13 12.44 -11.49
CA VAL A 113 12.24 13.39 -10.36
C VAL A 113 13.40 13.04 -9.41
N LEU A 114 13.70 11.75 -9.22
CA LEU A 114 14.62 11.26 -8.18
C LEU A 114 15.96 10.72 -8.74
N GLY A 115 16.06 10.52 -10.05
CA GLY A 115 17.28 10.05 -10.71
C GLY A 115 18.40 11.10 -10.73
N ARG A 116 19.62 10.71 -10.30
CA ARG A 116 20.82 11.57 -10.32
C ARG A 116 21.28 11.98 -11.73
N ARG A 117 20.91 11.25 -12.78
CA ARG A 117 21.18 11.60 -14.19
C ARG A 117 19.85 11.84 -14.92
N ARG A 118 19.58 13.10 -15.28
CA ARG A 118 18.50 13.47 -16.19
C ARG A 118 18.72 12.79 -17.54
N ARG A 119 17.80 11.92 -17.99
CA ARG A 119 17.64 11.66 -19.43
C ARG A 119 16.24 11.16 -19.80
N GLY A 120 15.67 11.81 -20.82
CA GLY A 120 14.47 11.37 -21.58
C GLY A 120 13.13 11.87 -21.03
N LEU A 121 12.31 12.47 -21.90
CA LEU A 121 10.92 12.89 -21.59
C LEU A 121 9.96 11.68 -21.49
N PHE A 122 10.34 10.55 -22.08
CA PHE A 122 9.62 9.28 -22.08
C PHE A 122 10.64 8.14 -21.99
N GLY A 123 10.48 7.22 -21.02
CA GLY A 123 11.27 5.99 -20.95
C GLY A 123 11.47 5.47 -19.51
N PRO A 124 11.51 4.14 -19.30
CA PRO A 124 11.99 3.54 -18.06
C PRO A 124 13.43 3.99 -17.73
N PRO A 125 13.82 4.06 -16.45
CA PRO A 125 15.23 4.24 -16.09
C PRO A 125 16.07 3.12 -16.72
N ILE A 126 17.19 3.49 -17.35
CA ILE A 126 18.13 2.54 -17.96
C ILE A 126 18.49 1.47 -16.91
N GLY A 127 18.28 0.21 -17.27
CA GLY A 127 18.46 -0.98 -16.42
C GLY A 127 17.20 -1.85 -16.23
N GLY A 128 16.01 -1.33 -16.53
CA GLY A 128 14.74 -2.08 -16.39
C GLY A 128 14.39 -3.04 -17.54
N ALA A 129 15.07 -2.93 -18.68
CA ALA A 129 14.95 -3.91 -19.76
C ALA A 129 16.00 -5.00 -19.54
N GLN A 130 15.52 -6.20 -19.23
CA GLN A 130 16.25 -7.45 -19.16
C GLN A 130 17.19 -7.60 -20.39
N GLY A 131 18.43 -7.09 -20.31
CA GLY A 131 19.41 -7.23 -21.40
C GLY A 131 20.39 -6.08 -21.69
N SER A 132 20.44 -4.95 -20.97
CA SER A 132 21.46 -3.90 -21.26
C SER A 132 22.81 -4.19 -20.59
N THR A 133 23.82 -4.41 -21.44
CA THR A 133 25.24 -4.72 -21.22
C THR A 133 26.05 -3.59 -20.59
N GLY A 134 25.67 -3.11 -19.40
CA GLY A 134 26.47 -2.15 -18.63
C GLY A 134 26.04 -2.14 -17.17
N GLY A 135 26.99 -2.28 -16.24
CA GLY A 135 26.77 -2.46 -14.80
C GLY A 135 26.18 -1.26 -14.03
N GLU A 136 25.16 -0.59 -14.57
CA GLU A 136 24.41 0.45 -13.86
C GLU A 136 23.16 -0.18 -13.21
N GLU A 137 23.09 -0.15 -11.87
CA GLU A 137 21.95 -0.64 -11.09
C GLU A 137 20.69 0.21 -11.40
N GLY A 138 19.75 -0.34 -12.17
CA GLY A 138 18.49 0.32 -12.52
C GLY A 138 17.36 0.05 -11.50
N LEU A 139 16.37 0.94 -11.45
CA LEU A 139 15.16 0.71 -10.66
C LEU A 139 14.34 -0.44 -11.27
N GLU A 140 14.05 -1.45 -10.46
CA GLU A 140 13.22 -2.60 -10.86
C GLU A 140 11.74 -2.31 -10.60
N PHE A 141 10.86 -2.67 -11.54
CA PHE A 141 9.41 -2.52 -11.36
C PHE A 141 8.90 -3.37 -10.17
N GLY A 142 9.46 -4.57 -9.99
CA GLY A 142 9.12 -5.45 -8.85
C GLY A 142 9.34 -4.77 -7.51
N TYR A 143 10.43 -4.00 -7.38
CA TYR A 143 10.69 -3.21 -6.17
C TYR A 143 9.63 -2.13 -5.93
N CYS A 144 9.22 -1.41 -6.98
CA CYS A 144 8.17 -0.39 -6.87
C CYS A 144 6.83 -1.00 -6.44
N PHE A 145 6.53 -2.19 -6.94
CA PHE A 145 5.35 -2.95 -6.55
C PHE A 145 5.40 -3.41 -5.09
N ASP A 146 6.54 -3.93 -4.63
CA ASP A 146 6.73 -4.34 -3.24
C ASP A 146 6.55 -3.15 -2.27
N VAL A 147 7.14 -2.00 -2.60
CA VAL A 147 6.99 -0.78 -1.79
C VAL A 147 5.52 -0.34 -1.73
N SER A 148 4.80 -0.37 -2.86
CA SER A 148 3.38 -0.01 -2.90
C SER A 148 2.49 -0.93 -2.06
N ILE A 149 2.76 -2.25 -2.09
CA ILE A 149 2.06 -3.25 -1.28
C ILE A 149 2.33 -3.03 0.21
N ARG A 150 3.59 -2.80 0.60
CA ARG A 150 3.98 -2.52 1.98
C ARG A 150 3.35 -1.22 2.49
N ALA A 151 3.29 -0.19 1.65
CA ALA A 151 2.66 1.08 1.99
C ALA A 151 1.14 0.97 2.16
N PHE A 152 0.49 -0.02 1.55
CA PHE A 152 -0.94 -0.27 1.74
C PHE A 152 -1.29 -0.78 3.15
N LEU A 153 -0.34 -1.37 3.89
CA LEU A 153 -0.61 -1.96 5.21
C LEU A 153 -1.20 -0.94 6.23
N PRO A 154 -0.62 0.26 6.44
CA PRO A 154 -1.26 1.27 7.28
C PRO A 154 -2.64 1.68 6.80
N ILE A 155 -2.85 1.81 5.48
CA ILE A 155 -4.17 2.13 4.92
C ILE A 155 -5.18 1.06 5.34
N TRP A 156 -4.82 -0.21 5.20
CA TRP A 156 -5.64 -1.32 5.67
C TRP A 156 -5.90 -1.25 7.19
N ALA A 157 -4.85 -1.09 8.00
CA ALA A 157 -4.99 -1.07 9.46
C ALA A 157 -5.87 0.09 9.96
N PHE A 158 -5.65 1.31 9.46
CA PHE A 158 -6.39 2.49 9.91
C PHE A 158 -7.79 2.59 9.26
N LEU A 159 -7.93 2.41 7.94
CA LEU A 159 -9.19 2.66 7.24
C LEU A 159 -10.09 1.43 7.08
N TYR A 160 -9.54 0.21 7.11
CA TYR A 160 -10.34 -1.00 6.92
C TYR A 160 -10.63 -1.72 8.24
N VAL A 161 -9.69 -1.69 9.20
CA VAL A 161 -9.86 -2.32 10.52
C VAL A 161 -10.31 -1.31 11.56
N LEU A 162 -9.50 -0.29 11.85
CA LEU A 162 -9.79 0.65 12.92
C LEU A 162 -11.08 1.43 12.62
N GLN A 163 -11.29 1.88 11.38
CA GLN A 163 -12.51 2.63 11.01
C GLN A 163 -13.76 1.75 11.13
N PHE A 164 -13.65 0.46 10.81
CA PHE A 164 -14.76 -0.48 10.99
C PHE A 164 -15.14 -0.64 12.46
N LEU A 165 -14.15 -0.69 13.36
CA LEU A 165 -14.40 -0.78 14.82
C LEU A 165 -14.97 0.51 15.39
N LEU A 166 -14.55 1.67 14.88
CA LEU A 166 -15.00 2.98 15.32
C LEU A 166 -16.25 3.48 14.61
N LEU A 167 -16.72 2.82 13.56
CA LEU A 167 -17.91 3.20 12.80
C LEU A 167 -19.16 3.45 13.68
N PRO A 168 -19.48 2.64 14.72
CA PRO A 168 -20.60 2.93 15.61
C PRO A 168 -20.47 4.27 16.36
N LEU A 169 -19.24 4.69 16.64
CA LEU A 169 -18.93 5.98 17.28
C LEU A 169 -18.90 7.11 16.24
N ILE A 170 -18.44 6.82 15.02
CA ILE A 170 -18.23 7.79 13.95
C ILE A 170 -19.55 8.12 13.20
N VAL A 171 -20.52 7.22 13.15
CA VAL A 171 -21.82 7.49 12.50
C VAL A 171 -22.63 8.58 13.24
N GLN A 172 -22.27 8.88 14.48
CA GLN A 172 -22.94 9.94 15.26
C GLN A 172 -22.48 11.32 14.80
N ASP A 173 -23.41 12.28 14.66
CA ASP A 173 -23.17 13.67 14.23
C ASP A 173 -22.48 14.54 15.28
N TYR A 174 -21.45 14.03 15.95
CA TYR A 174 -20.63 14.79 16.89
C TYR A 174 -19.42 15.39 16.18
N TRP A 175 -19.02 16.59 16.59
CA TRP A 175 -17.75 17.19 16.15
C TRP A 175 -16.54 16.26 16.42
N VAL A 176 -16.61 15.52 17.52
CA VAL A 176 -15.62 14.50 17.90
C VAL A 176 -15.54 13.38 16.86
N SER A 177 -16.67 12.93 16.32
CA SER A 177 -16.69 11.93 15.25
C SER A 177 -15.93 12.44 14.02
N ASN A 178 -16.26 13.65 13.54
CA ASN A 178 -15.60 14.24 12.38
C ASN A 178 -14.08 14.40 12.61
N PHE A 179 -13.68 14.79 13.82
CA PHE A 179 -12.27 14.90 14.19
C PHE A 179 -11.54 13.56 14.11
N PHE A 180 -12.06 12.51 14.76
CA PHE A 180 -11.42 11.20 14.78
C PHE A 180 -11.45 10.53 13.39
N GLY A 181 -12.58 10.63 12.68
CA GLY A 181 -12.72 10.12 11.32
C GLY A 181 -11.68 10.74 10.39
N ASN A 182 -11.62 12.08 10.31
CA ASN A 182 -10.67 12.78 9.46
C ASN A 182 -9.21 12.54 9.89
N LEU A 183 -8.94 12.46 11.19
CA LEU A 183 -7.60 12.18 11.72
C LEU A 183 -7.09 10.81 11.25
N MET A 184 -7.96 9.81 11.18
CA MET A 184 -7.57 8.48 10.70
C MET A 184 -7.17 8.50 9.23
N TYR A 185 -7.85 9.25 8.37
CA TYR A 185 -7.46 9.45 6.97
C TYR A 185 -6.12 10.18 6.86
N LEU A 186 -5.91 11.23 7.67
CA LEU A 186 -4.63 11.94 7.72
C LEU A 186 -3.50 11.00 8.13
N LEU A 187 -3.68 10.23 9.21
CA LEU A 187 -2.68 9.28 9.70
C LEU A 187 -2.38 8.19 8.68
N ALA A 188 -3.41 7.57 8.10
CA ALA A 188 -3.28 6.50 7.10
C ALA A 188 -2.46 6.96 5.88
N LEU A 189 -2.84 8.11 5.30
CA LEU A 189 -2.17 8.65 4.12
C LEU A 189 -0.76 9.16 4.45
N SER A 190 -0.57 9.81 5.61
CA SER A 190 0.77 10.25 6.03
C SER A 190 1.72 9.06 6.21
N TYR A 191 1.25 7.97 6.85
CA TYR A 191 2.03 6.75 7.00
C TYR A 191 2.35 6.10 5.65
N TYR A 192 1.41 6.10 4.71
CA TYR A 192 1.62 5.62 3.35
C TYR A 192 2.81 6.33 2.68
N PHE A 193 2.83 7.67 2.72
CA PHE A 193 3.92 8.47 2.16
C PHE A 193 5.24 8.25 2.90
N VAL A 194 5.23 8.09 4.23
CA VAL A 194 6.44 7.78 5.01
C VAL A 194 7.03 6.42 4.63
N ILE A 195 6.21 5.37 4.49
CA ILE A 195 6.69 4.04 4.08
C ILE A 195 7.23 4.07 2.67
N THR A 196 6.54 4.77 1.76
CA THR A 196 6.97 4.95 0.38
C THR A 196 8.34 5.66 0.34
N PHE A 197 8.50 6.75 1.09
CA PHE A 197 9.76 7.45 1.26
C PHE A 197 10.87 6.54 1.79
N LEU A 198 10.63 5.81 2.87
CA LEU A 198 11.61 4.90 3.47
C LEU A 198 12.04 3.79 2.50
N GLY A 199 11.12 3.27 1.68
CA GLY A 199 11.42 2.31 0.62
C GLY A 199 12.40 2.90 -0.39
N TYR A 200 12.03 3.98 -1.07
CA TYR A 200 12.91 4.57 -2.08
C TYR A 200 14.22 5.13 -1.49
N ASN A 201 14.23 5.54 -0.23
CA ASN A 201 15.46 6.00 0.45
C ASN A 201 16.47 4.88 0.74
N ALA A 202 16.05 3.61 0.69
CA ALA A 202 16.97 2.48 0.81
C ALA A 202 17.85 2.28 -0.45
N LEU A 203 17.49 2.90 -1.58
CA LEU A 203 18.21 2.78 -2.85
C LEU A 203 19.32 3.85 -2.93
N PRO A 204 20.61 3.48 -2.94
CA PRO A 204 21.73 4.43 -2.86
C PRO A 204 21.90 5.30 -4.12
N PHE A 205 21.29 4.91 -5.23
CA PHE A 205 21.35 5.64 -6.51
C PHE A 205 20.27 6.72 -6.65
N LEU A 206 19.24 6.72 -5.78
CA LEU A 206 18.21 7.76 -5.77
C LEU A 206 18.66 8.95 -4.91
N GLY A 207 18.48 10.16 -5.44
CA GLY A 207 18.71 11.41 -4.71
C GLY A 207 17.39 12.14 -4.45
N ARG A 208 17.34 12.98 -3.41
CA ARG A 208 16.19 13.85 -3.08
C ARG A 208 14.87 13.09 -2.89
N THR A 209 14.92 11.92 -2.28
CA THR A 209 13.74 11.11 -1.91
C THR A 209 12.77 11.87 -0.98
N GLU A 210 13.26 12.89 -0.27
CA GLU A 210 12.50 13.83 0.56
C GLU A 210 11.27 14.43 -0.14
N VAL A 211 11.32 14.58 -1.48
CA VAL A 211 10.19 15.08 -2.28
C VAL A 211 8.94 14.20 -2.11
N LEU A 212 9.10 12.90 -1.83
CA LEU A 212 7.98 11.99 -1.57
C LEU A 212 7.20 12.31 -0.29
N LEU A 213 7.77 13.10 0.63
CA LEU A 213 7.11 13.55 1.86
C LEU A 213 6.31 14.85 1.67
N VAL A 214 6.48 15.56 0.54
CA VAL A 214 5.79 16.83 0.25
C VAL A 214 4.26 16.76 0.30
N PRO A 215 3.59 15.63 -0.05
CA PRO A 215 2.14 15.53 0.12
C PRO A 215 1.66 15.61 1.57
N ILE A 216 2.49 15.27 2.57
CA ILE A 216 2.10 15.24 3.99
C ILE A 216 1.64 16.62 4.50
N PRO A 217 2.39 17.72 4.35
CA PRO A 217 1.90 19.04 4.77
C PRO A 217 0.62 19.46 4.03
N VAL A 218 0.46 19.09 2.76
CA VAL A 218 -0.78 19.34 2.00
C VAL A 218 -1.96 18.59 2.65
N LEU A 219 -1.76 17.33 3.02
CA LEU A 219 -2.77 16.53 3.72
C LEU A 219 -3.16 17.14 5.08
N VAL A 220 -2.20 17.70 5.82
CA VAL A 220 -2.49 18.39 7.09
C VAL A 220 -3.39 19.61 6.85
N VAL A 221 -3.11 20.41 5.82
CA VAL A 221 -3.96 21.55 5.46
C VAL A 221 -5.37 21.08 5.06
N VAL A 222 -5.46 20.05 4.22
CA VAL A 222 -6.75 19.45 3.82
C VAL A 222 -7.52 18.93 5.02
N TRP A 223 -6.85 18.29 5.97
CA TRP A 223 -7.45 17.80 7.21
C TRP A 223 -8.01 18.95 8.07
N ILE A 224 -7.27 20.05 8.23
CA ILE A 224 -7.77 21.23 8.96
C ILE A 224 -9.04 21.77 8.30
N LEU A 225 -9.06 21.86 6.97
CA LEU A 225 -10.24 22.32 6.23
C LEU A 225 -11.42 21.35 6.39
N SER A 226 -11.18 20.04 6.32
CA SER A 226 -12.24 19.02 6.39
C SER A 226 -12.93 18.99 7.76
N LEU A 227 -12.26 19.41 8.85
CA LEU A 227 -12.90 19.55 10.17
C LEU A 227 -14.12 20.49 10.17
N PHE A 228 -14.19 21.44 9.23
CA PHE A 228 -15.27 22.42 9.15
C PHE A 228 -16.26 22.14 8.01
N THR A 229 -15.86 21.36 7.00
CA THR A 229 -16.64 21.26 5.75
C THR A 229 -17.08 19.84 5.38
N PHE A 230 -16.36 18.80 5.81
CA PHE A 230 -16.57 17.44 5.26
C PHE A 230 -16.12 16.32 6.19
N ASP A 231 -17.02 15.37 6.43
CA ASP A 231 -16.70 14.12 7.12
C ASP A 231 -16.21 13.05 6.12
N CYS A 232 -14.90 12.80 6.12
CA CYS A 232 -14.29 11.79 5.26
C CYS A 232 -14.73 10.38 5.65
N ALA A 233 -14.97 10.09 6.92
CA ALA A 233 -15.23 8.72 7.36
C ALA A 233 -16.61 8.22 6.92
N THR A 234 -17.60 9.12 6.87
CA THR A 234 -18.95 8.79 6.42
C THR A 234 -19.09 8.83 4.89
N ASN A 235 -18.33 9.67 4.19
CA ASN A 235 -18.44 9.83 2.73
C ASN A 235 -17.42 9.03 1.90
N LEU A 236 -16.29 8.66 2.48
CA LEU A 236 -15.21 7.92 1.81
C LEU A 236 -14.98 6.54 2.44
N ALA A 237 -15.95 6.02 3.18
CA ALA A 237 -15.88 4.66 3.72
C ALA A 237 -15.59 3.65 2.58
N PRO A 238 -14.64 2.71 2.76
CA PRO A 238 -14.21 1.82 1.67
C PRO A 238 -15.36 1.04 1.00
N VAL A 239 -16.41 0.73 1.76
CA VAL A 239 -17.59 0.00 1.28
C VAL A 239 -18.43 0.80 0.27
N LEU A 240 -18.41 2.13 0.34
CA LEU A 240 -19.16 3.01 -0.57
C LEU A 240 -18.63 2.91 -2.00
N TRP A 241 -17.32 2.72 -2.17
CA TRP A 241 -16.69 2.57 -3.48
C TRP A 241 -17.02 1.23 -4.15
N CYS A 242 -17.56 0.27 -3.39
CA CYS A 242 -18.14 -0.96 -3.92
C CYS A 242 -19.62 -0.80 -4.32
N GLY A 243 -20.18 0.40 -4.24
CA GLY A 243 -21.59 0.68 -4.55
C GLY A 243 -22.57 0.22 -3.46
N VAL A 244 -22.07 -0.08 -2.26
CA VAL A 244 -22.91 -0.47 -1.11
C VAL A 244 -23.00 0.71 -0.17
N GLY A 245 -24.21 1.28 -0.05
CA GLY A 245 -24.48 2.36 0.89
C GLY A 245 -24.35 1.90 2.34
N LEU A 246 -23.82 2.78 3.21
CA LEU A 246 -23.95 2.59 4.65
C LEU A 246 -25.45 2.52 4.97
N ARG A 247 -25.93 1.39 5.51
CA ARG A 247 -27.31 1.29 5.98
C ARG A 247 -27.52 2.43 6.97
N LYS A 248 -28.49 3.31 6.69
CA LYS A 248 -28.90 4.32 7.67
C LYS A 248 -29.26 3.57 8.97
N PRO A 249 -28.77 4.02 10.14
CA PRO A 249 -29.27 3.47 11.39
C PRO A 249 -30.80 3.64 11.40
N VAL A 250 -31.51 2.56 11.72
CA VAL A 250 -32.95 2.57 11.98
C VAL A 250 -33.20 3.23 13.32
#